data_AF-A0A8J5IUN1-F1
#
_entry.id   AF-A0A8J5IUN1-F1
#
_cell.length_a   1.000
_cell.length_b   1.000
_cell.length_c   1.000
_cell.angle_alpha   90.00
_cell.angle_beta   90.00
_cell.angle_gamma   90.00
#
_symmetry.space_group_name_H-M   'P 1'
#
loop_
_entity.id
_entity.type
_entity.pdbx_description
1 polymer ?
#
loop_
_entity_poly.entity_id
_entity_poly.type
_entity_poly.pdbx_seq_one_letter_code
_entity_poly.pdbx_strand_id
1 'polypeptide(L)'
;MLAAPRQPRPTTFTNRQVANFIFRPCRDHADTGYTNLMQHIRREHPAFAEEMLAATPGETGSVVHYARHSAQNTFGWLELLIKCNLPLSFCESKLARRYSNLKPISVQTLRRVLEAVTCAVERSIAAEMPERFGLKKKMNNQGLARELLRSRARELQELQAKMQMMSEALADLQYAHDELHMLLQREAEAINELTANTGGGPTPSGYTSSFSVLLERVVKILSGK
;
A
#
# COMPACT_ATOMS: atom_id res chain seq x y z
N MET A 1 -10.31 -24.90 -16.09
CA MET A 1 -9.60 -24.90 -14.79
C MET A 1 -9.38 -23.46 -14.36
N LEU A 2 -10.09 -23.01 -13.33
CA LEU A 2 -10.09 -21.61 -12.87
C LEU A 2 -8.80 -21.32 -12.08
N ALA A 3 -8.05 -20.31 -12.50
CA ALA A 3 -6.82 -19.88 -11.83
C ALA A 3 -7.17 -19.19 -10.50
N ALA A 4 -6.53 -19.62 -9.42
CA ALA A 4 -6.73 -19.08 -8.07
C ALA A 4 -6.37 -17.58 -7.98
N PRO A 5 -7.06 -16.80 -7.13
CA PRO A 5 -6.75 -15.39 -6.95
C PRO A 5 -5.36 -15.23 -6.33
N ARG A 6 -4.52 -14.37 -6.93
CA ARG A 6 -3.22 -14.00 -6.37
C ARG A 6 -3.43 -13.27 -5.04
N GLN A 7 -2.83 -13.78 -3.98
CA GLN A 7 -2.82 -13.12 -2.67
C GLN A 7 -2.16 -11.73 -2.76
N PRO A 8 -2.69 -10.73 -2.04
CA PRO A 8 -2.11 -9.39 -2.00
C PRO A 8 -0.68 -9.45 -1.43
N ARG A 9 0.26 -8.77 -2.11
CA ARG A 9 1.64 -8.67 -1.65
C ARG A 9 1.67 -7.96 -0.29
N PRO A 10 2.36 -8.52 0.73
CA PRO A 10 2.61 -7.80 1.96
C PRO A 10 3.44 -6.55 1.65
N THR A 11 3.00 -5.39 2.13
CA THR A 11 3.73 -4.11 2.07
C THR A 11 4.87 -4.02 3.09
N THR A 12 5.12 -5.11 3.82
CA THR A 12 6.07 -5.22 4.93
C THR A 12 7.00 -6.41 4.72
N PHE A 13 8.27 -6.25 5.08
CA PHE A 13 9.25 -7.34 5.05
C PHE A 13 8.73 -8.57 5.79
N THR A 14 8.89 -9.75 5.20
CA THR A 14 8.53 -11.02 5.83
C THR A 14 9.39 -11.26 7.07
N ASN A 15 8.87 -11.98 8.07
CA ASN A 15 9.63 -12.36 9.27
C ASN A 15 10.96 -13.07 8.90
N ARG A 16 10.98 -13.79 7.77
CA ARG A 16 12.20 -14.37 7.18
C ARG A 16 13.24 -13.33 6.77
N GLN A 17 12.81 -12.27 6.09
CA GLN A 17 13.68 -11.18 5.64
C GLN A 17 14.22 -10.39 6.83
N VAL A 18 13.37 -10.13 7.82
CA VAL A 18 13.76 -9.46 9.08
C VAL A 18 14.75 -10.32 9.86
N ALA A 19 14.48 -11.61 10.03
CA ALA A 19 15.39 -12.54 10.72
C ALA A 19 16.76 -12.64 10.02
N ASN A 20 16.79 -12.72 8.69
CA ASN A 20 18.06 -12.76 7.95
C ASN A 20 18.84 -11.44 7.99
N PHE A 21 18.15 -10.30 8.12
CA PHE A 21 18.77 -8.98 8.21
C PHE A 21 19.35 -8.73 9.61
N ILE A 22 18.62 -9.09 10.66
CA ILE A 22 19.01 -8.89 12.07
C ILE A 22 20.05 -9.91 12.53
N PHE A 23 19.93 -11.17 12.08
CA PHE A 23 20.76 -12.29 12.56
C PHE A 23 21.80 -12.74 11.53
N ARG A 24 22.23 -11.85 10.63
CA ARG A 24 23.32 -12.13 9.70
C ARG A 24 24.59 -12.45 10.52
N PRO A 25 25.19 -13.66 10.41
CA PRO A 25 26.33 -14.01 11.23
C PRO A 25 27.51 -13.06 10.93
N CYS A 26 27.94 -12.29 11.91
CA CYS A 26 29.30 -11.73 11.88
C CYS A 26 30.27 -12.91 11.95
N ARG A 27 31.25 -12.96 11.03
CA ARG A 27 32.39 -13.86 11.15
C ARG A 27 33.26 -13.28 12.26
N ASP A 28 33.27 -13.92 13.42
CA ASP A 28 34.11 -13.48 14.52
C ASP A 28 35.39 -14.30 14.58
N HIS A 29 36.52 -13.61 14.50
CA HIS A 29 37.80 -14.09 14.98
C HIS A 29 37.88 -13.71 16.46
N ALA A 30 37.83 -14.73 17.32
CA ALA A 30 38.02 -14.69 18.77
C ALA A 30 36.85 -14.20 19.64
N ASP A 31 36.62 -14.98 20.69
CA ASP A 31 35.50 -14.98 21.63
C ASP A 31 35.36 -13.70 22.46
N THR A 32 34.12 -13.22 22.62
CA THR A 32 33.52 -12.77 23.90
C THR A 32 32.11 -12.19 23.70
N GLY A 33 31.10 -12.96 24.13
CA GLY A 33 29.75 -12.49 24.50
C GLY A 33 28.78 -12.13 23.35
N TYR A 34 27.67 -12.88 23.23
CA TYR A 34 26.53 -12.72 22.30
C TYR A 34 26.60 -13.41 20.92
N THR A 35 27.52 -14.34 20.68
CA THR A 35 27.61 -15.08 19.40
C THR A 35 26.80 -16.38 19.34
N ASN A 36 26.45 -16.99 20.48
CA ASN A 36 25.86 -18.33 20.48
C ASN A 36 24.34 -18.38 20.72
N LEU A 37 23.63 -17.27 20.94
CA LEU A 37 22.18 -17.39 21.16
C LEU A 37 21.48 -17.95 19.91
N MET A 38 21.80 -17.44 18.72
CA MET A 38 21.19 -17.92 17.48
C MET A 38 21.68 -19.31 17.08
N GLN A 39 22.92 -19.67 17.42
CA GLN A 39 23.43 -21.03 17.18
C GLN A 39 22.82 -22.03 18.16
N HIS A 40 22.64 -21.66 19.42
CA HIS A 40 21.92 -22.42 20.43
C HIS A 40 20.45 -22.61 20.02
N ILE A 41 19.73 -21.54 19.68
CA ILE A 41 18.33 -21.63 19.22
C ILE A 41 18.22 -22.52 17.98
N ARG A 42 19.12 -22.38 16.99
CA ARG A 42 19.09 -23.25 15.80
C ARG A 42 19.47 -24.70 16.07
N ARG A 43 20.23 -24.99 17.14
CA ARG A 43 20.63 -26.34 17.55
C ARG A 43 19.55 -27.02 18.39
N GLU A 44 19.05 -26.33 19.40
CA GLU A 44 18.12 -26.88 20.39
C GLU A 44 16.64 -26.69 20.00
N HIS A 45 16.35 -25.76 19.08
CA HIS A 45 14.99 -25.47 18.61
C HIS A 45 14.92 -25.45 17.07
N PRO A 46 15.01 -26.62 16.40
CA PRO A 46 15.00 -26.69 14.94
C PRO A 46 13.67 -26.19 14.32
N ALA A 47 12.56 -26.26 15.04
CA ALA A 47 11.25 -25.74 14.63
C ALA A 47 11.12 -24.21 14.76
N PHE A 48 12.06 -23.54 15.45
CA PHE A 48 11.99 -22.09 15.74
C PHE A 48 11.83 -21.23 14.49
N ALA A 49 12.47 -21.61 13.38
CA ALA A 49 12.37 -20.88 12.13
C ALA A 49 10.95 -20.92 11.55
N GLU A 50 10.24 -22.04 11.68
CA GLU A 50 8.85 -22.19 11.21
C GLU A 50 7.86 -21.53 12.16
N GLU A 51 8.07 -21.65 13.47
CA GLU A 51 7.27 -20.99 14.49
C GLU A 51 7.33 -19.46 14.35
N MET A 52 8.50 -18.88 14.10
CA MET A 52 8.66 -17.44 13.85
C MET A 52 8.06 -16.98 12.50
N LEU A 53 7.90 -17.90 11.54
CA LEU A 53 7.19 -17.62 10.28
C LEU A 53 5.67 -17.68 10.46
N ALA A 54 5.18 -18.56 11.32
CA ALA A 54 3.77 -18.71 11.65
C ALA A 54 3.29 -17.64 12.65
N ALA A 55 4.18 -17.11 13.47
CA ALA A 55 3.88 -16.09 14.47
C ALA A 55 3.38 -14.79 13.81
N THR A 56 2.25 -14.29 14.30
CA THR A 56 1.71 -13.01 13.88
C THR A 56 2.57 -11.84 14.40
N PRO A 57 2.55 -10.66 13.75
CA PRO A 57 3.29 -9.50 14.21
C PRO A 57 2.95 -9.07 15.65
N GLY A 58 1.74 -9.39 16.14
CA GLY A 58 1.32 -9.14 17.52
C GLY A 58 1.95 -10.09 18.54
N GLU A 59 2.31 -11.32 18.14
CA GLU A 59 2.92 -12.34 19.01
C GLU A 59 4.44 -12.21 19.10
N THR A 60 5.09 -11.70 18.05
CA THR A 60 6.57 -11.63 17.98
C THR A 60 7.15 -10.38 18.68
N GLY A 61 6.31 -9.38 18.95
CA GLY A 61 6.76 -8.09 19.47
C GLY A 61 7.71 -7.36 18.51
N SER A 62 8.23 -6.21 18.94
CA SER A 62 9.18 -5.43 18.14
C SER A 62 10.59 -6.01 18.24
N VAL A 63 11.13 -6.50 17.12
CA VAL A 63 12.52 -7.03 17.07
C VAL A 63 13.57 -5.92 17.19
N VAL A 64 13.16 -4.64 17.21
CA VAL A 64 14.05 -3.48 17.30
C VAL A 64 14.95 -3.55 18.54
N HIS A 65 14.46 -4.09 19.66
CA HIS A 65 15.24 -4.21 20.89
C HIS A 65 16.44 -5.17 20.78
N TYR A 66 16.39 -6.14 19.86
CA TYR A 66 17.49 -7.08 19.62
C TYR A 66 18.54 -6.55 18.64
N ALA A 67 18.21 -5.50 17.87
CA ALA A 67 19.16 -4.89 16.96
C ALA A 67 20.19 -4.07 17.74
N ARG A 68 21.48 -4.14 17.34
CA ARG A 68 22.53 -3.28 17.92
C ARG A 68 22.13 -1.81 17.79
N HIS A 69 22.32 -1.00 18.83
CA HIS A 69 22.00 0.44 18.81
C HIS A 69 22.66 1.19 17.65
N SER A 70 23.85 0.78 17.23
CA SER A 70 24.52 1.34 16.05
C SER A 70 23.73 1.08 14.76
N ALA A 71 23.17 -0.13 14.59
CA ALA A 71 22.34 -0.49 13.45
C ALA A 71 21.01 0.27 13.48
N GLN A 72 20.37 0.39 14.65
CA GLN A 72 19.16 1.21 14.83
C GLN A 72 19.42 2.67 14.44
N ASN A 73 20.55 3.23 14.88
CA ASN A 73 20.92 4.60 14.54
C ASN A 73 21.10 4.81 13.04
N THR A 74 21.80 3.89 12.36
CA THR A 74 21.99 3.99 10.91
C THR A 74 20.68 3.80 10.16
N PHE A 75 19.80 2.89 10.61
CA PHE A 75 18.47 2.73 10.05
C PHE A 75 17.65 4.01 10.18
N GLY A 76 17.64 4.65 11.36
CA GLY A 76 16.93 5.91 11.58
C GLY A 76 17.41 7.02 10.64
N TRP A 77 18.73 7.11 10.38
CA TRP A 77 19.26 8.04 9.39
C TRP A 77 18.79 7.73 7.96
N LEU A 78 18.78 6.47 7.55
CA LEU A 78 18.31 6.06 6.23
C LEU A 78 16.81 6.34 6.06
N GLU A 79 16.01 5.97 7.06
CA GLU A 79 14.57 6.20 7.06
C GLU A 79 14.25 7.69 6.91
N LEU A 80 14.90 8.54 7.71
CA LEU A 80 14.72 10.00 7.65
C LEU A 80 15.09 10.56 6.27
N LEU A 81 16.27 10.20 5.75
CA LEU A 81 16.71 10.73 4.46
C LEU A 81 15.85 10.25 3.29
N ILE A 82 15.44 8.97 3.29
CA ILE A 82 14.67 8.39 2.19
C ILE A 82 13.22 8.87 2.24
N LYS A 83 12.56 8.81 3.40
CA LYS A 83 11.14 9.20 3.53
C LYS A 83 10.93 10.70 3.31
N CYS A 84 11.87 11.52 3.76
CA CYS A 84 11.80 12.98 3.57
C CYS A 84 12.52 13.46 2.31
N ASN A 85 13.07 12.54 1.49
CA ASN A 85 13.82 12.84 0.27
C ASN A 85 14.91 13.92 0.48
N LEU A 86 15.69 13.79 1.54
CA LEU A 86 16.72 14.75 1.93
C LEU A 86 18.09 14.37 1.34
N PRO A 87 18.96 15.36 1.06
CA PRO A 87 20.30 15.08 0.56
C PRO A 87 21.14 14.36 1.62
N LEU A 88 22.04 13.46 1.19
CA LEU A 88 22.92 12.73 2.11
C LEU A 88 23.75 13.65 3.02
N SER A 89 24.14 14.84 2.52
CA SER A 89 24.87 15.85 3.29
C SER A 89 24.11 16.37 4.52
N PHE A 90 22.79 16.19 4.57
CA PHE A 90 21.97 16.62 5.70
C PHE A 90 22.38 15.96 7.02
N CYS A 91 22.85 14.71 6.99
CA CYS A 91 23.24 13.97 8.21
C CYS A 91 24.41 14.62 8.99
N GLU A 92 25.25 15.41 8.31
CA GLU A 92 26.36 16.13 8.94
C GLU A 92 25.97 17.58 9.33
N SER A 93 24.81 18.06 8.89
CA SER A 93 24.37 19.44 9.10
C SER A 93 24.16 19.77 10.58
N LYS A 94 24.46 21.02 10.97
CA LYS A 94 24.22 21.50 12.34
C LYS A 94 22.74 21.42 12.74
N LEU A 95 21.83 21.63 11.79
CA LEU A 95 20.38 21.51 12.03
C LEU A 95 19.99 20.08 12.34
N ALA A 96 20.45 19.10 11.57
CA ALA A 96 20.17 17.69 11.84
C ALA A 96 20.69 17.27 13.21
N ARG A 97 21.89 17.74 13.61
CA ARG A 97 22.44 17.47 14.95
C ARG A 97 21.64 18.14 16.07
N ARG A 98 21.03 19.31 15.81
CA ARG A 98 20.29 20.07 16.82
C ARG A 98 18.88 19.53 17.04
N TYR A 99 18.24 19.00 15.99
CA TYR A 99 16.83 18.63 16.00
C TYR A 99 16.57 17.13 15.87
N SER A 100 17.61 16.29 15.72
CA SER A 100 17.44 14.84 15.73
C SER A 100 18.02 14.22 17.02
N ASN A 101 17.40 13.13 17.46
CA ASN A 101 17.91 12.29 18.55
C ASN A 101 18.91 11.22 18.06
N LEU A 102 19.30 11.28 16.78
CA LEU A 102 20.20 10.31 16.17
C LEU A 102 21.66 10.70 16.44
N LYS A 103 22.48 9.70 16.78
CA LYS A 103 23.92 9.89 16.96
C LYS A 103 24.53 10.38 15.64
N PRO A 104 25.44 11.37 15.68
CA PRO A 104 26.10 11.89 14.49
C PRO A 104 26.73 10.78 13.66
N ILE A 105 26.56 10.85 12.34
CA ILE A 105 27.16 9.93 11.38
C ILE A 105 27.80 10.74 10.26
N SER A 106 28.85 10.20 9.64
CA SER A 106 29.44 10.82 8.45
C SER A 106 28.69 10.42 7.19
N VAL A 107 28.67 11.32 6.20
CA VAL A 107 28.10 11.09 4.86
C VAL A 107 28.74 9.87 4.23
N GLN A 108 30.06 9.69 4.40
CA GLN A 108 30.79 8.54 3.86
C GLN A 108 30.29 7.21 4.45
N THR A 109 30.04 7.17 5.77
CA THR A 109 29.53 5.98 6.43
C THR A 109 28.11 5.68 5.96
N LEU A 110 27.25 6.70 5.94
CA LEU A 110 25.85 6.55 5.53
C LEU A 110 25.72 6.12 4.07
N ARG A 111 26.57 6.64 3.18
CA ARG A 111 26.66 6.20 1.78
C ARG A 111 27.00 4.71 1.67
N ARG A 112 28.03 4.23 2.38
CA ARG A 112 28.43 2.82 2.36
C ARG A 112 27.29 1.91 2.83
N VAL A 113 26.54 2.34 3.86
CA VAL A 113 25.39 1.55 4.32
C VAL A 113 24.25 1.57 3.30
N LEU A 114 23.95 2.72 2.70
CA LEU A 114 22.94 2.81 1.64
C LEU A 114 23.28 1.92 0.44
N GLU A 115 24.54 1.87 0.02
CA GLU A 115 25.01 0.97 -1.04
C GLU A 115 24.83 -0.50 -0.64
N ALA A 116 25.22 -0.87 0.59
CA ALA A 116 25.06 -2.23 1.10
C ALA A 116 23.59 -2.66 1.16
N VAL A 117 22.69 -1.76 1.58
CA VAL A 117 21.23 -1.98 1.61
C VAL A 117 20.70 -2.15 0.19
N THR A 118 21.09 -1.27 -0.74
CA THR A 118 20.71 -1.37 -2.15
C THR A 118 21.08 -2.74 -2.73
N CYS A 119 22.33 -3.19 -2.54
CA CYS A 119 22.76 -4.51 -3.00
C CYS A 119 22.00 -5.66 -2.31
N ALA A 120 21.60 -5.51 -1.04
CA ALA A 120 20.81 -6.53 -0.36
C ALA A 120 19.38 -6.62 -0.90
N VAL A 121 18.76 -5.47 -1.18
CA VAL A 121 17.44 -5.37 -1.80
C VAL A 121 17.47 -5.95 -3.22
N GLU A 122 18.46 -5.59 -4.03
CA GLU A 122 18.66 -6.16 -5.37
C GLU A 122 18.76 -7.69 -5.33
N ARG A 123 19.50 -8.25 -4.37
CA ARG A 123 19.58 -9.71 -4.18
C ARG A 123 18.25 -10.34 -3.75
N SER A 124 17.50 -9.69 -2.86
CA SER A 124 16.18 -10.20 -2.44
C SER A 124 15.20 -10.20 -3.61
N ILE A 125 15.16 -9.10 -4.37
CA ILE A 125 14.34 -8.99 -5.58
C ILE A 125 14.76 -10.04 -6.60
N ALA A 126 16.07 -10.24 -6.83
CA ALA A 126 16.57 -11.25 -7.75
C ALA A 126 16.20 -12.69 -7.32
N ALA A 127 16.11 -12.96 -6.02
CA ALA A 127 15.69 -14.27 -5.49
C ALA A 127 14.18 -14.51 -5.62
N GLU A 128 13.38 -13.45 -5.53
CA GLU A 128 11.92 -13.51 -5.73
C GLU A 128 11.53 -13.43 -7.20
N MET A 129 12.45 -12.96 -8.06
CA MET A 129 12.21 -12.84 -9.49
C MET A 129 12.20 -14.22 -10.16
N PRO A 130 11.14 -14.52 -10.91
CA PRO A 130 11.04 -15.80 -11.59
C PRO A 130 11.97 -16.00 -12.80
N GLU A 131 12.26 -17.25 -13.14
CA GLU A 131 13.14 -17.63 -14.26
C GLU A 131 12.72 -17.07 -15.64
N ARG A 132 11.43 -16.78 -15.86
CA ARG A 132 10.94 -16.10 -17.07
C ARG A 132 11.47 -14.67 -17.23
N PHE A 133 11.94 -14.05 -16.15
CA PHE A 133 12.75 -12.83 -16.19
C PHE A 133 14.23 -13.23 -16.32
N GLY A 134 14.52 -14.00 -17.37
CA GLY A 134 15.85 -14.53 -17.66
C GLY A 134 16.81 -13.42 -18.07
N LEU A 135 17.33 -12.67 -17.10
CA LEU A 135 18.50 -11.80 -17.28
C LEU A 135 19.44 -11.94 -16.07
N LYS A 136 19.96 -13.16 -15.90
CA LYS A 136 21.23 -13.40 -15.19
C LYS A 136 22.40 -12.81 -16.00
N LYS A 137 22.53 -11.48 -16.04
CA LYS A 137 23.79 -10.72 -16.20
C LYS A 137 23.48 -9.23 -16.42
N LYS A 138 23.93 -8.40 -15.49
CA LYS A 138 24.03 -6.92 -15.60
C LYS A 138 22.77 -6.24 -16.19
N MET A 139 21.65 -6.26 -15.47
CA MET A 139 20.72 -5.14 -15.60
C MET A 139 21.37 -3.95 -14.87
N ASN A 140 21.81 -2.95 -15.64
CA ASN A 140 22.12 -1.65 -15.07
C ASN A 140 20.83 -1.01 -14.52
N ASN A 141 20.95 -0.14 -13.52
CA ASN A 141 19.81 0.52 -12.85
C ASN A 141 18.81 1.17 -13.84
N GLN A 142 19.28 1.57 -15.02
CA GLN A 142 18.46 2.10 -16.10
C GLN A 142 17.48 1.07 -16.70
N GLY A 143 17.87 -0.20 -16.84
CA GLY A 143 17.00 -1.25 -17.37
C GLY A 143 15.86 -1.59 -16.41
N LEU A 144 16.16 -1.70 -15.12
CA LEU A 144 15.16 -1.92 -14.07
C LEU A 144 14.18 -0.73 -13.99
N ALA A 145 14.72 0.51 -13.99
CA ALA A 145 13.90 1.72 -13.96
C ALA A 145 12.96 1.80 -15.18
N ARG A 146 13.45 1.48 -16.38
CA ARG A 146 12.62 1.45 -17.59
C ARG A 146 11.48 0.44 -17.50
N GLU A 147 11.74 -0.77 -17.02
CA GLU A 147 10.70 -1.80 -16.97
C GLU A 147 9.69 -1.55 -15.84
N LEU A 148 10.14 -1.00 -14.70
CA LEU A 148 9.24 -0.52 -13.65
C LEU A 148 8.36 0.64 -14.13
N LEU A 149 8.94 1.60 -14.85
CA LEU A 149 8.18 2.72 -15.43
C LEU A 149 7.16 2.22 -16.46
N ARG A 150 7.53 1.25 -17.31
CA ARG A 150 6.59 0.62 -18.24
C ARG A 150 5.48 -0.13 -17.52
N SER A 151 5.80 -0.88 -16.46
CA SER A 151 4.79 -1.58 -15.66
C SER A 151 3.80 -0.61 -15.04
N ARG A 152 4.31 0.48 -14.44
CA ARG A 152 3.48 1.50 -13.81
C ARG A 152 2.65 2.28 -14.83
N ALA A 153 3.18 2.54 -16.02
CA ALA A 153 2.43 3.14 -17.12
C ALA A 153 1.26 2.25 -17.58
N ARG A 154 1.46 0.92 -17.66
CA ARG A 154 0.39 -0.03 -17.98
C ARG A 154 -0.71 -0.04 -16.92
N GLU A 155 -0.34 -0.03 -15.63
CA GLU A 155 -1.31 0.04 -14.53
C GLU A 155 -2.13 1.35 -14.57
N LEU A 156 -1.49 2.48 -14.85
CA LEU A 156 -2.18 3.76 -15.01
C LEU A 156 -3.12 3.75 -16.21
N GLN A 157 -2.72 3.15 -17.33
CA GLN A 157 -3.61 2.99 -18.50
C GLN A 157 -4.82 2.12 -18.18
N GLU A 158 -4.64 1.04 -17.43
CA GLU A 158 -5.75 0.18 -17.02
C GLU A 158 -6.73 0.90 -16.09
N LEU A 159 -6.20 1.68 -15.12
CA LEU A 159 -7.03 2.53 -14.27
C LEU A 159 -7.78 3.59 -15.06
N GLN A 160 -7.13 4.20 -16.05
CA GLN A 160 -7.75 5.21 -16.90
C GLN A 160 -8.86 4.60 -17.77
N ALA A 161 -8.65 3.39 -18.32
CA ALA A 161 -9.69 2.67 -19.04
C ALA A 161 -10.89 2.33 -18.14
N LYS A 162 -10.65 1.91 -16.89
CA LYS A 162 -11.72 1.68 -15.92
C LYS A 162 -12.48 2.96 -15.59
N MET A 163 -11.78 4.08 -15.42
CA MET A 163 -12.39 5.39 -15.19
C MET A 163 -13.25 5.83 -16.38
N GLN A 164 -12.79 5.57 -17.60
CA GLN A 164 -13.55 5.83 -18.82
C GLN A 164 -14.83 5.02 -18.87
N MET A 165 -14.77 3.70 -18.61
CA MET A 165 -15.96 2.85 -18.55
C MET A 165 -16.94 3.28 -17.45
N MET A 166 -16.44 3.71 -16.28
CA MET A 166 -17.30 4.27 -15.23
C MET A 166 -17.98 5.57 -15.68
N SER A 167 -17.28 6.43 -16.43
CA SER A 167 -17.87 7.68 -16.94
C SER A 167 -19.00 7.41 -17.95
N GLU A 168 -18.84 6.39 -18.79
CA GLU A 168 -19.87 5.97 -19.76
C GLU A 168 -21.09 5.39 -19.05
N ALA A 169 -20.89 4.50 -18.07
CA ALA A 169 -21.98 3.96 -17.27
C ALA A 169 -22.74 5.05 -16.49
N LEU A 170 -22.05 6.09 -16.02
CA LEU A 170 -22.71 7.24 -15.40
C LEU A 170 -23.53 8.06 -16.40
N ALA A 171 -23.05 8.22 -17.64
CA ALA A 171 -23.82 8.89 -18.69
C ALA A 171 -25.10 8.14 -19.03
N ASP A 172 -25.05 6.81 -19.12
CA ASP A 172 -26.25 5.97 -19.35
C ASP A 172 -27.26 6.10 -18.20
N LEU A 173 -26.78 6.12 -16.95
CA LEU A 173 -27.65 6.34 -15.79
C LEU A 173 -28.26 7.74 -15.76
N GLN A 174 -27.49 8.76 -16.15
CA GLN A 174 -27.98 10.14 -16.27
C GLN A 174 -29.08 10.23 -17.32
N TYR A 175 -28.90 9.57 -18.46
CA TYR A 175 -29.90 9.49 -19.52
C TYR A 175 -31.21 8.83 -19.02
N ALA A 176 -31.09 7.70 -18.33
CA ALA A 176 -32.25 7.02 -17.75
C ALA A 176 -32.97 7.86 -16.69
N HIS A 177 -32.21 8.60 -15.87
CA HIS A 177 -32.76 9.55 -14.90
C HIS A 177 -33.60 10.63 -15.59
N ASP A 178 -33.08 11.23 -16.66
CA ASP A 178 -33.76 12.31 -17.38
C ASP A 178 -35.02 11.81 -18.09
N GLU A 179 -35.00 10.59 -18.64
CA GLU A 179 -36.18 9.94 -19.22
C GLU A 179 -37.28 9.73 -18.18
N LEU A 180 -36.94 9.20 -16.99
CA LEU A 180 -37.89 9.03 -15.90
C LEU A 180 -38.43 10.37 -15.38
N HIS A 181 -37.59 11.41 -15.33
CA HIS A 181 -38.01 12.75 -14.95
C HIS A 181 -39.06 13.32 -15.92
N MET A 182 -38.86 13.13 -17.23
CA MET A 182 -39.83 13.54 -18.26
C MET A 182 -41.15 12.79 -18.15
N LEU A 183 -41.12 11.48 -17.90
CA LEU A 183 -42.34 10.68 -17.70
C LEU A 183 -43.12 11.14 -16.46
N LEU A 184 -42.43 11.39 -15.35
CA LEU A 184 -43.04 11.83 -14.10
C LEU A 184 -43.68 13.21 -14.24
N GLN A 185 -43.04 14.11 -14.99
CA GLN A 185 -43.59 15.43 -15.29
C GLN A 185 -44.84 15.36 -16.15
N ARG A 186 -44.85 14.49 -17.17
CA ARG A 186 -46.02 14.24 -18.02
C ARG A 186 -47.22 13.68 -17.22
N GLU A 187 -46.96 12.76 -16.30
CA GLU A 187 -48.00 12.23 -15.40
C GLU A 187 -48.54 13.32 -14.46
N ALA A 188 -47.67 14.17 -13.91
CA ALA A 188 -48.10 15.29 -13.08
C ALA A 188 -49.00 16.28 -13.84
N GLU A 189 -48.66 16.57 -15.11
CA GLU A 189 -49.49 17.39 -16.01
C GLU A 189 -50.85 16.73 -16.27
N ALA A 190 -50.88 15.43 -16.56
CA ALA A 190 -52.12 14.68 -16.78
C ALA A 190 -53.03 14.69 -15.52
N ILE A 191 -52.44 14.53 -14.32
CA ILE A 191 -53.18 14.63 -13.06
C ILE A 191 -53.76 16.05 -12.87
N ASN A 192 -52.99 17.10 -13.18
CA ASN A 192 -53.44 18.47 -13.07
C ASN A 192 -54.61 18.77 -14.02
N GLU A 193 -54.54 18.31 -15.27
CA GLU A 193 -55.62 18.44 -16.25
C GLU A 193 -56.90 17.70 -15.81
N LEU A 194 -56.76 16.45 -15.34
CA LEU A 194 -57.87 15.68 -14.80
C LEU A 194 -58.52 16.39 -13.61
N THR A 195 -57.70 16.92 -12.69
CA THR A 195 -58.16 17.66 -11.52
C THR A 195 -58.95 18.92 -11.92
N ALA A 196 -58.41 19.69 -12.87
CA ALA A 196 -59.07 20.88 -13.41
C ALA A 196 -60.42 20.57 -14.06
N ASN A 197 -60.54 19.46 -14.77
CA ASN A 197 -61.77 19.03 -15.43
C ASN A 197 -62.84 18.52 -14.45
N THR A 198 -62.45 17.96 -13.30
CA THR A 198 -63.39 17.51 -12.25
C THR A 198 -63.87 18.60 -11.29
N GLY A 199 -63.44 19.86 -11.45
CA GLY A 199 -63.90 20.99 -10.62
C GLY A 199 -63.42 20.96 -9.16
N GLY A 200 -62.48 20.07 -8.82
CA GLY A 200 -61.78 20.10 -7.54
C GLY A 200 -60.74 21.20 -7.55
N GLY A 201 -60.90 22.25 -6.73
CA GLY A 201 -59.89 23.29 -6.56
C GLY A 201 -58.53 22.70 -6.16
N PRO A 202 -57.41 23.41 -6.40
CA PRO A 202 -56.07 22.88 -6.20
C PRO A 202 -55.92 22.46 -4.74
N THR A 203 -55.92 21.15 -4.49
CA THR A 203 -55.52 20.66 -3.19
C THR A 203 -54.03 20.95 -3.08
N PRO A 204 -53.56 21.70 -2.06
CA PRO A 204 -52.14 21.74 -1.77
C PRO A 204 -51.79 20.34 -1.29
N SER A 205 -51.41 19.45 -2.21
CA SER A 205 -50.85 18.16 -1.86
C SER A 205 -49.55 18.44 -1.13
N GLY A 206 -49.65 18.51 0.20
CA GLY A 206 -48.60 18.81 1.16
C GLY A 206 -47.57 17.68 1.28
N TYR A 207 -47.20 17.05 0.18
CA TYR A 207 -46.05 16.17 0.11
C TYR A 207 -45.01 16.79 -0.83
N THR A 208 -44.38 17.87 -0.34
CA THR A 208 -42.97 18.05 -0.65
C THR A 208 -42.28 16.82 -0.09
N SER A 209 -41.95 15.85 -0.95
CA SER A 209 -41.15 14.72 -0.55
C SER A 209 -39.83 15.29 -0.04
N SER A 210 -39.71 15.39 1.29
CA SER A 210 -38.50 15.81 1.97
C SER A 210 -37.33 15.03 1.36
N PHE A 211 -36.21 15.71 1.11
CA PHE A 211 -34.99 15.12 0.55
C PHE A 211 -34.60 13.82 1.29
N SER A 212 -34.93 13.72 2.58
CA SER A 212 -34.78 12.52 3.40
C SER A 212 -35.55 11.29 2.88
N VAL A 213 -36.78 11.45 2.39
CA VAL A 213 -37.63 10.35 1.89
C VAL A 213 -37.14 9.83 0.54
N LEU A 214 -36.63 10.74 -0.31
CA LEU A 214 -35.99 10.36 -1.58
C LEU A 214 -34.67 9.63 -1.34
N LEU A 215 -33.83 10.13 -0.42
CA LEU A 215 -32.60 9.45 0.01
C LEU A 215 -32.89 8.05 0.56
N GLU A 216 -33.93 7.89 1.37
CA GLU A 216 -34.28 6.60 1.96
C GLU A 216 -34.76 5.58 0.92
N ARG A 217 -35.50 6.04 -0.11
CA ARG A 217 -35.87 5.21 -1.26
C ARG A 217 -34.67 4.81 -2.10
N VAL A 218 -33.76 5.73 -2.38
CA VAL A 218 -32.53 5.44 -3.14
C VAL A 218 -31.64 4.46 -2.36
N VAL A 219 -31.50 4.64 -1.04
CA VAL A 219 -30.77 3.71 -0.17
C VAL A 219 -31.40 2.32 -0.17
N LYS A 220 -32.73 2.20 -0.16
CA LYS A 220 -33.42 0.90 -0.27
C LYS A 220 -33.15 0.22 -1.61
N ILE A 221 -33.25 0.95 -2.72
CA ILE A 221 -32.99 0.43 -4.06
C ILE A 221 -31.53 -0.05 -4.19
N LEU A 222 -30.57 0.72 -3.70
CA LEU A 222 -29.15 0.36 -3.74
C LEU A 222 -28.77 -0.78 -2.76
N SER A 223 -29.55 -0.95 -1.68
CA SER A 223 -29.30 -2.00 -0.68
C SER A 223 -29.97 -3.34 -1.01
N GLY A 224 -30.74 -3.43 -2.11
CA GLY A 224 -31.32 -4.68 -2.60
C GLY A 224 -32.22 -5.40 -1.59
N LYS A 225 -32.94 -4.65 -0.73
CA LYS A 225 -33.95 -5.17 0.19
C LYS A 225 -35.33 -4.60 -0.11
#